data_AF-A0A2E4D608-F1
#
_entry.id   AF-A0A2E4D608-F1
#
_cell.length_a   1.000
_cell.length_b   1.000
_cell.length_c   1.000
_cell.angle_alpha   90.00
_cell.angle_beta   90.00
_cell.angle_gamma   90.00
#
_symmetry.space_group_name_H-M   'P 1'
#
loop_
_entity.id
_entity.type
_entity.pdbx_description
1 polymer ?
#
loop_
_entity_poly.entity_id
_entity_poly.type
_entity_poly.pdbx_seq_one_letter_code
_entity_poly.pdbx_strand_id
1 'polypeptide(L)'
;MFLAVCVEPHKHPEKQQDYKVWYLELDTNGRVMGIGVKTREELVKSVLTNFQKTGDTKWRCFRKDSEQSTKIEVFDFIGMNTFENTHFGNLPTLSEFQATLDALEANFEMRSIA
;
A
#
# COMPACT_ATOMS: atom_id res chain seq x y z
N MET A 1 -2.12 11.81 1.84
CA MET A 1 -1.84 10.86 0.74
C MET A 1 -1.53 9.51 1.38
N PHE A 2 -1.79 8.39 0.73
CA PHE A 2 -1.55 7.04 1.29
C PHE A 2 -0.50 6.30 0.47
N LEU A 3 0.36 5.57 1.15
CA LEU A 3 1.44 4.81 0.55
C LEU A 3 1.40 3.36 1.05
N ALA A 4 0.94 2.45 0.21
CA ALA A 4 1.00 1.01 0.43
C ALA A 4 2.45 0.52 0.30
N VAL A 5 2.84 -0.35 1.22
CA VAL A 5 4.24 -0.73 1.40
C VAL A 5 4.42 -2.23 1.55
N CYS A 6 3.42 -2.97 2.03
CA CYS A 6 3.53 -4.41 2.21
C CYS A 6 2.17 -5.10 2.09
N VAL A 7 2.20 -6.34 1.62
CA VAL A 7 1.03 -7.23 1.63
C VAL A 7 1.33 -8.49 2.45
N GLU A 8 0.44 -8.79 3.38
CA GLU A 8 0.42 -10.05 4.11
C GLU A 8 -0.69 -10.93 3.54
N PRO A 9 -0.35 -11.93 2.69
CA PRO A 9 -1.33 -12.88 2.20
C PRO A 9 -1.75 -13.86 3.29
N HIS A 10 -2.97 -14.39 3.20
CA HIS A 10 -3.37 -15.47 4.09
C HIS A 10 -2.42 -16.67 3.96
N LYS A 11 -2.05 -17.28 5.11
CA LYS A 11 -1.17 -18.46 5.16
C LYS A 11 -1.69 -19.68 4.39
N HIS A 12 -2.97 -19.69 4.00
CA HIS A 12 -3.58 -20.80 3.27
C HIS A 12 -3.53 -20.53 1.77
N PRO A 13 -2.99 -21.46 0.95
CA PRO A 13 -2.83 -21.26 -0.50
C PRO A 13 -4.13 -20.90 -1.24
N GLU A 14 -5.27 -21.40 -0.78
CA GLU A 14 -6.59 -21.15 -1.39
C GLU A 14 -7.18 -19.77 -1.04
N LYS A 15 -6.58 -19.07 -0.07
CA LYS A 15 -7.03 -17.75 0.41
C LYS A 15 -6.01 -16.65 0.13
N GLN A 16 -5.11 -16.82 -0.84
CA GLN A 16 -4.11 -15.81 -1.19
C GLN A 16 -4.69 -14.44 -1.54
N GLN A 17 -5.98 -14.39 -1.90
CA GLN A 17 -6.72 -13.17 -2.23
C GLN A 17 -7.20 -12.41 -1.00
N ASP A 18 -7.27 -13.07 0.15
CA ASP A 18 -7.61 -12.48 1.44
C ASP A 18 -6.32 -11.98 2.10
N TYR A 19 -5.90 -10.80 1.67
CA TYR A 19 -4.65 -10.20 2.11
C TYR A 19 -4.87 -8.87 2.81
N LYS A 20 -3.94 -8.58 3.73
CA LYS A 20 -3.86 -7.29 4.41
C LYS A 20 -2.82 -6.42 3.76
N VAL A 21 -3.15 -5.15 3.62
CA VAL A 21 -2.26 -4.11 3.11
C VAL A 21 -1.82 -3.22 4.26
N TRP A 22 -0.52 -3.19 4.49
CA TRP A 22 0.11 -2.23 5.39
C TRP A 22 0.46 -0.97 4.59
N TYR A 23 0.16 0.20 5.17
CA TYR A 23 0.34 1.48 4.50
C TYR A 23 0.81 2.57 5.45
N LEU A 24 1.50 3.56 4.89
CA LEU A 24 1.88 4.80 5.55
C LEU A 24 0.88 5.90 5.16
N GLU A 25 0.46 6.67 6.16
CA GLU A 25 -0.26 7.92 5.95
C GLU A 25 0.75 9.04 5.80
N LEU A 26 0.67 9.76 4.68
CA LEU A 26 1.55 10.87 4.37
C LEU A 26 0.77 12.20 4.40
N ASP A 27 1.38 13.24 4.97
CA ASP A 27 0.86 14.61 4.86
C ASP A 27 1.05 15.17 3.44
N THR A 28 0.71 16.44 3.24
CA THR A 28 0.89 17.14 1.95
C THR A 28 2.35 17.40 1.58
N ASN A 29 3.27 17.31 2.54
CA ASN A 29 4.71 17.48 2.36
C ASN A 29 5.44 16.14 2.19
N GLY A 30 4.71 15.02 2.17
CA GLY A 30 5.28 13.67 2.05
C GLY A 30 5.84 13.12 3.36
N ARG A 31 5.52 13.71 4.52
CA ARG A 31 5.95 13.23 5.83
C ARG A 31 5.03 12.12 6.32
N VAL A 32 5.60 11.08 6.93
CA VAL A 32 4.84 10.00 7.57
C VAL A 32 4.15 10.54 8.82
N MET A 33 2.83 10.44 8.83
CA MET A 33 1.95 10.83 9.93
C MET A 33 1.49 9.62 10.75
N GLY A 34 1.53 8.43 10.16
CA GLY A 34 1.07 7.21 10.81
C GLY A 34 1.22 5.97 9.94
N ILE A 35 0.98 4.82 10.55
CA ILE A 35 0.99 3.50 9.93
C ILE A 35 -0.38 2.86 10.16
N GLY A 36 -0.94 2.25 9.12
CA GLY A 36 -2.23 1.58 9.19
C GLY A 36 -2.26 0.25 8.46
N VAL A 37 -3.35 -0.48 8.70
CA VAL A 37 -3.67 -1.75 8.01
C VAL A 37 -5.05 -1.65 7.40
N LYS A 38 -5.22 -2.15 6.18
CA LYS A 38 -6.51 -2.32 5.51
C LYS A 38 -6.63 -3.73 4.95
N THR A 39 -7.84 -4.29 4.93
CA THR A 39 -8.12 -5.44 4.06
C THR A 39 -8.14 -4.99 2.59
N ARG A 40 -8.07 -5.95 1.68
CA ARG A 40 -8.27 -5.70 0.25
C ARG A 40 -9.56 -4.90 -0.01
N GLU A 41 -10.68 -5.31 0.57
CA GLU A 41 -11.98 -4.67 0.37
C GLU A 41 -11.99 -3.21 0.86
N GLU A 42 -11.37 -2.97 2.01
CA GLU A 42 -11.26 -1.61 2.58
C GLU A 42 -10.39 -0.70 1.70
N LEU A 43 -9.30 -1.25 1.14
CA LEU A 43 -8.45 -0.53 0.22
C LEU A 43 -9.19 -0.19 -1.08
N VAL A 44 -9.85 -1.17 -1.70
CA VAL A 44 -10.65 -0.97 -2.92
C VAL A 44 -11.70 0.11 -2.68
N LYS A 45 -12.45 0.00 -1.57
CA LYS A 45 -13.45 1.00 -1.20
C LYS A 45 -12.84 2.39 -1.03
N SER A 46 -11.65 2.49 -0.40
CA SER A 46 -10.93 3.76 -0.22
C SER A 46 -10.49 4.36 -1.56
N VAL A 47 -9.89 3.56 -2.44
CA VAL A 47 -9.44 3.95 -3.78
C VAL A 47 -10.61 4.50 -4.60
N LEU A 48 -11.71 3.74 -4.67
CA LEU A 48 -12.90 4.15 -5.42
C LEU A 48 -13.53 5.42 -4.84
N THR A 49 -13.63 5.52 -3.51
CA THR A 49 -14.20 6.71 -2.85
C THR A 49 -13.36 7.95 -3.13
N ASN A 50 -12.04 7.85 -3.05
CA ASN A 50 -11.13 8.97 -3.31
C ASN A 50 -11.18 9.41 -4.77
N PHE A 51 -11.22 8.44 -5.69
CA PHE A 51 -11.33 8.73 -7.11
C PHE A 51 -12.65 9.41 -7.46
N GLN A 52 -13.78 8.92 -6.94
CA GLN A 52 -15.09 9.56 -7.15
C GLN A 52 -15.14 11.01 -6.63
N LYS A 53 -14.45 11.30 -5.51
CA LYS A 53 -14.45 12.62 -4.89
C LYS A 53 -13.46 13.59 -5.54
N THR A 54 -12.30 13.11 -5.99
CA THR A 54 -11.16 13.98 -6.34
C THR A 54 -10.57 13.73 -7.72
N GLY A 55 -11.01 12.69 -8.45
CA GLY A 55 -10.38 12.21 -9.68
C GLY A 55 -9.03 11.50 -9.47
N ASP A 56 -8.58 11.38 -8.22
CA ASP A 56 -7.31 10.74 -7.86
C ASP A 56 -7.53 9.72 -6.73
N THR A 57 -6.84 8.58 -6.80
CA THR A 57 -6.96 7.52 -5.79
C THR A 57 -6.32 7.90 -4.46
N LYS A 58 -5.35 8.82 -4.47
CA LYS A 58 -4.47 9.19 -3.36
C LYS A 58 -3.60 8.05 -2.84
N TRP A 59 -3.56 6.92 -3.54
CA TRP A 59 -2.84 5.72 -3.16
C TRP A 59 -1.64 5.48 -4.08
N ARG A 60 -0.50 5.14 -3.49
CA ARG A 60 0.70 4.69 -4.20
C ARG A 60 1.22 3.40 -3.58
N CYS A 61 1.99 2.61 -4.31
CA CYS A 61 2.63 1.40 -3.80
C CYS A 61 4.13 1.36 -4.09
N PHE A 62 4.92 0.81 -3.16
CA PHE A 62 6.33 0.46 -3.37
C PHE A 62 6.47 -1.01 -3.71
N ARG A 63 6.94 -1.31 -4.93
CA ARG A 63 7.18 -2.70 -5.37
C ARG A 63 8.56 -3.16 -4.90
N LYS A 64 8.73 -4.45 -4.61
CA LYS A 64 9.95 -5.07 -4.08
C LYS A 64 11.20 -4.72 -4.89
N ASP A 65 11.07 -4.64 -6.21
CA ASP A 65 12.17 -4.37 -7.15
C ASP A 65 12.15 -2.94 -7.70
N SER A 66 11.47 -2.00 -7.02
CA SER A 66 11.31 -0.60 -7.46
C SER A 66 11.61 0.39 -6.34
N GLU A 67 12.61 1.24 -6.56
CA GLU A 67 12.93 2.37 -5.66
C GLU A 67 11.93 3.52 -5.73
N GLN A 68 11.05 3.52 -6.74
CA GLN A 68 10.01 4.52 -6.91
C GLN A 68 8.63 3.94 -6.61
N SER A 69 7.80 4.73 -5.91
CA SER A 69 6.40 4.37 -5.71
C SER A 69 5.59 4.64 -6.97
N THR A 70 4.71 3.71 -7.34
CA THR A 70 3.77 3.86 -8.47
C THR A 70 2.38 4.18 -7.96
N LYS A 71 1.60 4.95 -8.72
CA LYS A 71 0.20 5.21 -8.37
C LYS A 71 -0.61 3.92 -8.47
N ILE A 72 -1.49 3.71 -7.49
CA ILE A 72 -2.51 2.66 -7.55
C ILE A 72 -3.70 3.26 -8.28
N GLU A 73 -4.10 2.67 -9.38
CA GLU A 73 -5.13 3.20 -10.27
C GLU A 73 -6.45 2.44 -10.09
N VAL A 74 -7.56 3.09 -10.43
CA VAL A 74 -8.88 2.47 -10.30
C VAL A 74 -9.03 1.26 -11.24
N PHE A 75 -8.46 1.35 -12.43
CA PHE A 75 -8.50 0.28 -13.41
C PHE A 75 -7.76 -0.97 -12.95
N ASP A 76 -6.81 -0.85 -12.01
CA ASP A 76 -6.13 -2.00 -11.43
C ASP A 76 -7.15 -2.96 -10.78
N PHE A 77 -8.23 -2.44 -10.19
CA PHE A 77 -9.27 -3.24 -9.52
C PHE A 77 -10.49 -3.53 -10.40
N ILE A 78 -10.72 -2.77 -11.47
CA ILE A 78 -11.89 -2.92 -12.36
C ILE A 78 -11.57 -3.80 -13.58
N GLY A 79 -10.36 -3.73 -14.12
CA GLY A 79 -10.00 -4.31 -15.42
C GLY A 79 -9.20 -5.61 -15.39
N MET A 80 -8.50 -5.91 -14.29
CA MET A 80 -7.75 -7.16 -14.13
C MET A 80 -8.41 -7.99 -13.04
N ASN A 81 -8.52 -9.31 -13.27
CA ASN A 81 -9.07 -10.33 -12.37
C ASN A 81 -9.17 -9.79 -10.95
N THR A 82 -10.36 -9.29 -10.56
CA THR A 82 -10.57 -8.58 -9.29
C THR A 82 -10.07 -9.42 -8.10
N PHE A 83 -9.99 -10.72 -8.31
CA PHE A 83 -9.58 -11.78 -7.40
C PHE A 83 -8.04 -11.91 -7.26
N GLU A 84 -7.21 -11.50 -8.21
CA GLU A 84 -5.76 -11.71 -8.14
C GLU A 84 -5.02 -10.44 -7.70
N ASN A 85 -4.03 -10.57 -6.82
CA ASN A 85 -3.12 -9.50 -6.44
C ASN A 85 -2.12 -9.16 -7.58
N THR A 86 -2.64 -8.88 -8.77
CA THR A 86 -1.88 -8.42 -9.93
C THR A 86 -1.62 -6.91 -9.87
N HIS A 87 -2.42 -6.20 -9.08
CA HIS A 87 -2.45 -4.75 -8.93
C HIS A 87 -1.14 -4.19 -8.32
N PHE A 88 -0.57 -4.90 -7.34
CA PHE A 88 0.63 -4.43 -6.64
C PHE A 88 1.93 -5.11 -7.10
N GLY A 89 1.83 -6.16 -7.91
CA GLY A 89 2.97 -7.01 -8.26
C GLY A 89 3.59 -7.66 -7.02
N ASN A 90 4.91 -7.90 -7.05
CA ASN A 90 5.66 -8.38 -5.90
C ASN A 90 5.89 -7.22 -4.93
N LEU A 91 5.02 -7.07 -3.93
CA LEU A 91 5.31 -6.21 -2.77
C LEU A 91 6.25 -6.93 -1.80
N PRO A 92 7.03 -6.19 -0.99
CA PRO A 92 7.78 -6.81 0.08
C PRO A 92 6.82 -7.46 1.08
N THR A 93 7.28 -8.58 1.64
CA THR A 93 6.64 -9.31 2.74
C THR A 93 6.71 -8.51 4.03
N LEU A 94 5.94 -8.91 5.06
CA LEU A 94 5.97 -8.23 6.37
C LEU A 94 7.38 -8.21 6.99
N SER A 95 8.18 -9.26 6.80
CA SER A 95 9.58 -9.30 7.24
C SER A 95 10.46 -8.32 6.48
N GLU A 96 10.24 -8.15 5.18
CA GLU A 96 10.97 -7.20 4.34
C GLU A 96 10.49 -5.76 4.58
N PHE A 97 9.24 -5.60 4.99
CA PHE A 97 8.67 -4.31 5.37
C PHE A 97 9.35 -3.71 6.60
N GLN A 98 9.72 -4.51 7.60
CA GLN A 98 10.48 -4.01 8.74
C GLN A 98 11.81 -3.39 8.28
N ALA A 99 12.54 -4.08 7.40
CA ALA A 99 13.77 -3.53 6.82
C ALA A 99 13.51 -2.26 5.99
N THR A 100 12.35 -2.19 5.32
CA THR A 100 11.94 -0.98 4.58
C THR A 100 11.58 0.16 5.52
N LEU A 101 10.90 -0.11 6.64
CA LEU A 101 10.63 0.88 7.68
C LEU A 101 11.92 1.38 8.29
N ASP A 102 12.83 0.50 8.66
CA ASP A 102 14.12 0.86 9.23
C ASP A 102 14.93 1.75 8.24
N ALA A 103 14.87 1.42 6.94
CA ALA A 103 15.49 2.22 5.89
C ALA A 103 14.78 3.57 5.69
N LEU A 104 13.46 3.63 5.80
CA LEU A 104 12.70 4.89 5.77
C LEU A 104 12.99 5.73 7.02
N GLU A 105 13.07 5.13 8.21
CA GLU A 105 13.42 5.83 9.45
C GLU A 105 14.82 6.43 9.36
N ALA A 106 15.77 5.65 8.83
CA ALA A 106 17.17 6.08 8.64
C ALA A 106 17.33 7.15 7.54
N ASN A 107 16.58 7.08 6.44
CA ASN A 107 16.73 7.98 5.30
C ASN A 107 15.80 9.21 5.31
N PHE A 108 14.64 9.13 5.96
CA PHE A 108 13.64 10.21 5.93
C PHE A 108 13.61 11.13 7.16
N GLU A 109 14.51 10.97 8.14
CA GLU A 109 14.32 11.58 9.45
C GLU A 109 12.87 11.34 9.91
N MET A 110 12.44 10.09 10.12
CA MET A 110 11.20 9.86 10.88
C MET A 110 11.44 10.43 12.28
N ARG A 111 11.17 11.72 12.45
CA ARG A 111 11.14 12.37 13.76
C ARG A 111 10.01 11.70 14.49
N SER A 112 10.37 10.73 15.32
CA SER A 112 9.64 10.15 16.45
C SER A 112 8.16 10.53 16.43
N ILE A 113 7.31 9.55 16.11
CA ILE A 113 5.93 9.60 16.60
C ILE A 113 6.05 9.48 18.14
N ALA A 114 6.17 10.62 18.79
CA ALA A 114 6.22 10.78 20.25
C ALA A 114 4.82 10.70 20.84
#